data_AF-A0A914SVE5-F1
#
_entry.id   AF-A0A914SVE5-F1
#
_cell.length_a   1.000
_cell.length_b   1.000
_cell.length_c   1.000
_cell.angle_alpha   90.00
_cell.angle_beta   90.00
_cell.angle_gamma   90.00
#
_symmetry.space_group_name_H-M   'P 1'
#
loop_
_entity.id
_entity.type
_entity.pdbx_description
1 polymer ?
#
loop_
_entity_poly.entity_id
_entity_poly.type
_entity_poly.pdbx_seq_one_letter_code
_entity_poly.pdbx_strand_id
1 'polypeptide(L)' 'MFKNKQMIPSNRKKDMVKPIPETVINPITQTVYRRGQYLGKGGFARCYEFIDKSKTIFAGKAVAKSNKEKVDGTRNFYS' A
#
# COMPACT_ATOMS: atom_id res chain seq x y z
N MET A 1 19.59 -42.45 9.28
CA MET A 1 19.03 -41.98 7.99
C MET A 1 18.10 -40.80 8.27
N PHE A 2 18.58 -39.56 8.11
CA PHE A 2 17.74 -38.36 8.23
C PHE A 2 17.32 -37.92 6.84
N LYS A 3 16.00 -37.84 6.60
CA LYS A 3 15.44 -37.45 5.30
C LYS A 3 15.76 -35.98 5.02
N ASN A 4 16.52 -35.72 3.95
CA ASN A 4 16.74 -34.40 3.39
C ASN A 4 15.41 -33.78 2.98
N LYS A 5 14.96 -32.79 3.74
CA LYS A 5 13.82 -31.94 3.39
C LYS A 5 14.30 -30.96 2.32
N GLN A 6 14.08 -31.32 1.06
CA GLN A 6 14.40 -30.48 -0.08
C GLN A 6 13.71 -29.11 0.11
N MET A 7 14.51 -28.05 0.23
CA MET A 7 14.04 -26.67 0.22
C MET A 7 13.44 -26.41 -1.16
N ILE A 8 12.12 -26.50 -1.25
CA ILE A 8 11.36 -25.91 -2.35
C ILE A 8 11.77 -24.44 -2.46
N PRO A 9 12.37 -23.97 -3.58
CA PRO A 9 12.60 -22.56 -3.76
C PRO A 9 11.22 -21.93 -3.79
N SER A 10 10.84 -21.26 -2.69
CA SER A 10 9.62 -20.51 -2.61
C SER A 10 9.69 -19.51 -3.76
N ASN A 11 8.95 -19.77 -4.84
CA ASN A 11 8.75 -18.86 -5.94
C ASN A 11 7.92 -17.67 -5.42
N ARG A 12 8.54 -16.88 -4.53
CA ARG A 12 8.03 -15.61 -4.08
C ARG A 12 8.15 -14.74 -5.31
N LYS A 13 7.10 -14.78 -6.15
CA LYS A 13 6.81 -13.72 -7.10
C LYS A 13 7.06 -12.44 -6.32
N LYS A 14 8.16 -11.77 -6.65
CA LYS A 14 8.54 -10.51 -6.04
C LYS A 14 7.42 -9.59 -6.46
N ASP A 15 6.40 -9.45 -5.60
CA ASP A 15 5.20 -8.68 -5.92
C ASP A 15 5.69 -7.36 -6.49
N MET A 16 5.48 -7.19 -7.80
CA MET A 16 5.78 -5.95 -8.49
C MET A 16 4.75 -4.94 -8.01
N VAL A 17 4.85 -4.55 -6.74
CA VAL A 17 3.98 -3.56 -6.14
C VAL A 17 4.39 -2.26 -6.80
N LYS A 18 3.58 -1.85 -7.77
CA LYS A 18 3.75 -0.59 -8.49
C LYS A 18 3.96 0.52 -7.46
N PRO A 19 4.98 1.38 -7.65
CA PRO A 19 5.22 2.49 -6.74
C PRO A 19 3.97 3.38 -6.69
N ILE A 20 3.62 3.84 -5.49
CA ILE A 20 2.51 4.77 -5.32
C ILE A 20 2.94 6.12 -5.91
N PRO A 21 2.10 6.78 -6.71
CA PRO A 21 2.43 8.06 -7.30
C PRO A 21 2.77 9.11 -6.23
N GLU A 22 3.57 10.11 -6.62
CA GLU A 22 3.92 11.22 -5.72
C GLU A 22 2.70 12.07 -5.38
N THR A 23 1.77 12.22 -6.31
CA THR A 23 0.55 13.01 -6.12
C THR A 23 -0.67 12.12 -6.24
N VAL A 24 -1.61 12.28 -5.32
CA VAL A 24 -2.89 11.57 -5.31
C VAL A 24 -4.02 12.58 -5.29
N ILE A 25 -5.02 12.36 -6.13
CA ILE A 25 -6.18 13.25 -6.25
C ILE A 25 -7.41 12.48 -5.76
N ASN A 26 -8.12 13.04 -4.79
CA ASN A 26 -9.44 12.55 -4.43
C ASN A 26 -10.44 13.05 -5.47
N PRO A 27 -11.09 12.18 -6.27
CA PRO A 27 -11.99 12.62 -7.33
C PRO A 27 -13.28 13.25 -6.82
N ILE A 28 -13.67 13.00 -5.56
CA ILE A 28 -14.91 13.51 -4.97
C ILE A 28 -14.70 14.94 -4.47
N THR A 29 -13.67 15.14 -3.66
CA THR A 29 -13.38 16.45 -3.04
C THR A 29 -12.47 17.32 -3.89
N GLN A 30 -11.90 16.77 -4.98
CA GLN A 30 -10.83 17.36 -5.77
C GLN A 30 -9.58 17.73 -4.96
N THR A 31 -9.43 17.17 -3.75
CA THR A 31 -8.28 17.41 -2.90
C THR A 31 -7.05 16.73 -3.46
N VAL A 32 -5.95 17.47 -3.53
CA VAL A 32 -4.65 16.99 -4.00
C VAL A 32 -3.77 16.75 -2.79
N TYR A 33 -3.24 15.54 -2.69
CA TYR A 33 -2.32 15.11 -1.64
C TYR A 33 -0.97 14.78 -2.25
N ARG A 34 0.10 15.31 -1.66
CA ARG A 34 1.48 14.92 -1.97
C ARG A 34 1.92 13.83 -1.01
N ARG A 35 2.45 12.73 -1.52
CA ARG A 35 3.00 11.63 -0.73
C ARG A 35 4.32 12.07 -0.08
N GLY A 36 4.36 12.01 1.24
CA GLY A 36 5.54 12.24 2.07
C GLY A 36 6.29 10.94 2.38
N GLN A 37 6.78 10.83 3.62
CA GLN A 37 7.66 9.74 4.03
C GLN A 37 6.94 8.39 4.09
N TYR A 38 7.73 7.32 3.96
CA TYR A 38 7.24 5.97 4.16
C TYR A 38 7.21 5.64 5.65
N LEU A 39 6.03 5.31 6.16
CA LEU A 39 5.82 5.02 7.57
C LEU A 39 6.05 3.54 7.91
N GLY A 40 5.75 2.63 6.98
CA GLY A 40 5.96 1.19 7.20
C GLY A 40 5.02 0.27 6.43
N LYS A 41 5.16 -1.04 6.66
CA LYS A 41 4.33 -2.09 6.06
C LYS A 41 3.41 -2.68 7.12
N GLY A 42 2.12 -2.82 6.79
CA GLY A 42 1.13 -3.49 7.64
C GLY A 42 0.31 -4.48 6.82
N GLY A 43 0.55 -5.78 7.00
CA GLY A 43 -0.10 -6.83 6.21
C GLY A 43 0.17 -6.67 4.70
N PHE A 44 -0.90 -6.52 3.91
CA PHE A 44 -0.85 -6.27 2.46
C PHE A 44 -0.67 -4.79 2.09
N ALA A 45 -0.69 -3.89 3.07
CA ALA A 45 -0.69 -2.45 2.85
C ALA A 45 0.68 -1.81 3.15
N ARG A 46 0.89 -0.64 2.55
CA ARG A 46 2.01 0.24 2.84
C ARG A 46 1.47 1.59 3.31
N CYS A 47 2.00 2.09 4.43
CA CYS A 47 1.58 3.36 5.01
C CYS A 47 2.58 4.46 4.63
N TYR A 48 2.04 5.61 4.23
CA TYR A 48 2.81 6.80 3.87
C TYR A 48 2.17 8.03 4.49
N GLU A 49 2.96 9.09 4.62
CA GLU A 49 2.43 10.41 4.87
C GLU A 49 1.79 10.97 3.60
N PHE A 50 0.73 11.74 3.77
CA PHE A 50 0.10 12.53 2.72
C PHE A 50 -0.10 13.95 3.20
N ILE A 51 0.26 14.91 2.37
CA ILE A 51 0.27 16.33 2.70
C ILE A 51 -0.66 17.03 1.74
N ASP A 52 -1.68 17.70 2.26
CA ASP A 52 -2.60 18.48 1.45
C ASP A 52 -2.04 19.89 1.13
N LYS A 53 -2.81 20.69 0.38
CA LYS A 53 -2.43 22.08 0.09
C LYS A 53 -2.34 22.96 1.35
N SER A 54 -3.09 22.62 2.39
CA SER A 54 -3.09 23.30 3.69
C SER A 54 -1.88 22.93 4.57
N LYS A 55 -0.98 22.06 4.08
CA LYS A 55 0.16 21.49 4.81
C LYS A 55 -0.21 20.62 6.01
N THR A 56 -1.45 20.15 6.06
CA THR A 56 -1.88 19.15 7.03
C THR A 56 -1.33 17.79 6.63
N ILE A 57 -0.76 17.07 7.60
CA ILE A 57 -0.14 15.76 7.40
C ILE A 57 -1.11 14.66 7.83
N PHE A 58 -1.30 13.68 6.96
CA PHE A 58 -2.18 12.52 7.16
C PHE A 58 -1.39 11.21 7.01
N ALA A 59 -1.79 10.16 7.72
CA ALA A 59 -1.22 8.83 7.56
C ALA A 59 -2.11 7.96 6.66
N GLY A 60 -1.74 7.84 5.39
CA GLY A 60 -2.52 7.11 4.39
C GLY A 60 -2.05 5.67 4.18
N LYS A 61 -3.01 4.74 4.14
CA LYS A 61 -2.78 3.30 3.89
C LYS A 61 -3.03 2.97 2.43
N ALA A 62 -1.97 2.68 1.69
CA ALA A 62 -2.05 2.30 0.29
C ALA A 62 -2.07 0.77 0.12
N VAL A 63 -3.05 0.27 -0.63
CA VAL A 63 -3.24 -1.17 -0.93
C VAL A 63 -3.27 -1.36 -2.45
N ALA A 64 -2.44 -2.25 -2.97
CA ALA A 64 -2.45 -2.60 -4.39
C ALA A 64 -3.74 -3.34 -4.76
N LYS A 65 -4.38 -2.94 -5.86
CA LYS A 65 -5.62 -3.59 -6.34
C LYS A 65 -5.44 -5.09 -6.64
N SER A 66 -4.22 -5.54 -6.90
CA SER A 66 -3.87 -6.95 -7.19
C SER A 66 -3.92 -7.87 -5.97
N ASN A 67 -3.87 -7.33 -4.74
CA ASN A 67 -3.74 -8.12 -3.51
C ASN A 67 -5.06 -8.17 -2.71
N LYS A 68 -6.21 -8.19 -3.39
CA LYS A 68 -7.51 -8.33 -2.73
C LYS A 68 -7.80 -9.79 -2.39
N GLU A 69 -7.25 -10.28 -1.29
CA GLU A 69 -7.95 -11.31 -0.51
C GLU A 69 -9.05 -10.57 0.26
N LYS A 70 -10.30 -10.98 0.03
CA LYS A 70 -11.56 -10.39 0.52
C LYS A 70 -11.41 -9.49 1.75
N VAL A 71 -11.45 -8.17 1.53
CA VAL A 71 -11.82 -7.20 2.57
C VAL A 71 -13.22 -6.73 2.20
N ASP A 72 -14.20 -7.25 2.93
CA ASP A 72 -15.57 -6.76 2.90
C ASP A 72 -15.53 -5.31 3.39
N GLY A 73 -15.82 -4.36 2.51
CA GLY A 73 -15.62 -2.94 2.77
C GLY A 73 -14.83 -2.26 1.67
N THR A 74 -15.49 -2.03 0.54
CA THR A 74 -15.17 -0.95 -0.40
C THR A 74 -15.22 0.40 0.33
N ARG A 75 -14.15 0.73 1.07
CA ARG A 75 -13.79 2.10 1.37
C ARG A 75 -12.42 2.29 0.79
N ASN A 76 -12.35 3.04 -0.31
CA ASN A 76 -11.10 3.62 -0.75
C ASN A 76 -10.59 4.44 0.44
N PHE A 77 -9.62 3.91 1.18
CA PHE A 77 -9.01 4.61 2.29
C PHE A 77 -8.14 5.73 1.70
N TYR A 78 -8.80 6.85 1.41
CA TYR A 78 -8.21 8.18 1.42
C TYR A 78 -8.77 8.85 2.65
N SER A 79 -8.05 8.72 3.76
CA SER A 79 -8.16 9.59 4.93
C SER A 79 -6.76 9.89 5.42
#